data_AF-A0A074J1Q8-F1
#
_entry.id   AF-A0A074J1Q8-F1
#
_cell.length_a   1.000
_cell.length_b   1.000
_cell.length_c   1.000
_cell.angle_alpha   90.00
_cell.angle_beta   90.00
_cell.angle_gamma   90.00
#
_symmetry.space_group_name_H-M   'P 1'
#
loop_
_entity.id
_entity.type
_entity.pdbx_description
1 polymer ?
#
loop_
_entity_poly.entity_id
_entity_poly.type
_entity_poly.pdbx_seq_one_letter_code
_entity_poly.pdbx_strand_id
1 'polypeptide(L)'
;MKARIVAETLIKGETVNAVAKRYELIPSTVSDWRRMARQGKLVLPNLDGIDFVPVEVEASVPVAQPLPNPFPNTLDVIKGDITVRLDAATPAARIAEIAKALAP
;
A
#
# COMPACT_ATOMS: atom_id res chain seq x y z
N MET A 1 -14.40 19.69 2.77
CA MET A 1 -14.41 21.15 2.52
C MET A 1 -13.02 21.70 2.22
N LYS A 2 -12.08 21.77 3.18
CA LYS A 2 -10.71 22.33 2.98
C LYS A 2 -9.96 21.81 1.75
N ALA A 3 -9.99 20.50 1.53
CA ALA A 3 -9.35 19.85 0.40
C ALA A 3 -9.87 20.33 -0.96
N ARG A 4 -11.19 20.59 -1.08
CA ARG A 4 -11.80 21.11 -2.32
C ARG A 4 -11.34 22.54 -2.61
N ILE A 5 -11.33 23.39 -1.57
CA ILE A 5 -10.84 24.77 -1.67
C ILE A 5 -9.38 24.81 -2.12
N VAL A 6 -8.53 23.95 -1.52
CA VAL A 6 -7.12 23.84 -1.93
C VAL A 6 -7.01 23.35 -3.37
N ALA A 7 -7.79 22.33 -3.77
CA ALA A 7 -7.76 21.81 -5.13
C ALA A 7 -8.19 22.88 -6.16
N GLU A 8 -9.17 23.73 -5.86
CA GLU A 8 -9.57 24.86 -6.71
C GLU A 8 -8.42 25.87 -6.93
N THR A 9 -7.54 26.07 -5.95
CA THR A 9 -6.35 26.93 -6.14
C THR A 9 -5.30 26.36 -7.10
N LEU A 10 -5.40 25.07 -7.44
CA LEU A 10 -4.46 24.39 -8.33
C LEU A 10 -4.97 24.36 -9.78
N ILE A 11 -6.19 24.83 -10.03
CA ILE A 11 -6.72 25.00 -11.38
C ILE A 11 -5.90 26.09 -12.11
N LYS A 12 -5.52 25.84 -13.37
CA LYS A 12 -4.74 26.78 -14.16
C LYS A 12 -5.47 28.13 -14.25
N GLY A 13 -4.79 29.20 -13.86
CA GLY A 13 -5.33 30.57 -13.88
C GLY A 13 -6.03 31.00 -12.59
N GLU A 14 -6.28 30.09 -11.64
CA GLU A 14 -6.78 30.45 -10.31
C GLU A 14 -5.64 30.98 -9.41
N THR A 15 -6.00 31.87 -8.49
CA THR A 15 -5.07 32.40 -7.48
C THR A 15 -5.60 32.16 -6.08
N VAL A 16 -4.68 32.03 -5.12
CA VAL A 16 -5.05 31.86 -3.70
C VAL A 16 -5.95 33.00 -3.22
N ASN A 17 -5.66 34.25 -3.61
CA ASN A 17 -6.46 35.40 -3.21
C ASN A 17 -7.88 35.36 -3.78
N ALA A 18 -8.02 34.99 -5.06
CA ALA A 18 -9.33 34.89 -5.70
C ALA A 18 -10.18 33.80 -5.04
N VAL A 19 -9.60 32.62 -4.81
CA VAL A 19 -10.30 31.51 -4.14
C VAL A 19 -10.62 31.87 -2.68
N ALA A 20 -9.68 32.41 -1.93
CA ALA A 20 -9.90 32.81 -0.54
C ALA A 20 -11.07 33.80 -0.41
N LYS A 21 -11.15 34.79 -1.32
CA LYS A 21 -12.26 35.76 -1.36
C LYS A 21 -13.63 35.11 -1.58
N ARG A 22 -13.74 34.10 -2.47
CA ARG A 22 -15.00 33.39 -2.73
C ARG A 22 -15.54 32.65 -1.51
N TYR A 23 -14.64 32.18 -0.65
CA TYR A 23 -14.99 31.46 0.57
C TYR A 23 -14.89 32.32 1.84
N GLU A 24 -14.70 33.64 1.69
CA GLU A 24 -14.51 34.59 2.80
C GLU A 24 -13.40 34.16 3.78
N LEU A 25 -12.35 33.54 3.24
CA LEU A 25 -11.20 33.06 3.98
C LEU A 25 -10.04 34.05 3.93
N ILE A 26 -9.19 33.98 4.96
CA ILE A 26 -7.91 34.67 4.97
C ILE A 26 -6.96 33.93 4.01
N PRO A 27 -6.26 34.63 3.09
CA PRO A 27 -5.35 33.99 2.13
C PRO A 27 -4.21 33.16 2.74
N SER A 28 -3.74 33.53 3.93
CA SER A 28 -2.71 32.78 4.67
C SER A 28 -3.20 31.38 5.05
N THR A 29 -4.44 31.25 5.51
CA THR A 29 -5.08 29.97 5.85
C THR A 29 -5.11 29.01 4.65
N VAL A 30 -5.45 29.51 3.47
CA VAL A 30 -5.45 28.72 2.23
C VAL A 30 -4.02 28.33 1.85
N SER A 31 -3.04 29.22 2.06
CA SER A 31 -1.62 28.94 1.82
C SER A 31 -1.08 27.84 2.73
N ASP A 32 -1.47 27.85 4.01
CA ASP A 32 -1.13 26.79 4.97
C ASP A 32 -1.72 25.45 4.57
N TRP A 33 -2.97 25.41 4.13
CA TRP A 33 -3.57 24.18 3.63
C TRP A 33 -2.92 23.68 2.34
N ARG A 34 -2.48 24.59 1.45
CA ARG A 34 -1.65 24.25 0.28
C ARG A 34 -0.31 23.62 0.68
N ARG A 35 0.29 24.09 1.78
CA ARG A 35 1.51 23.48 2.35
C ARG A 35 1.21 22.09 2.92
N MET A 36 0.10 21.92 3.64
CA MET A 36 -0.30 20.61 4.17
C MET A 36 -0.54 19.59 3.05
N ALA A 37 -1.16 20.01 1.94
CA ALA A 37 -1.38 19.15 0.79
C ALA A 37 -0.06 18.68 0.16
N ARG A 38 0.91 19.58 -0.03
CA ARG A 38 2.27 19.23 -0.49
C ARG A 38 3.01 18.26 0.44
N GLN A 39 2.73 18.31 1.74
CA GLN A 39 3.30 17.39 2.73
C GLN A 39 2.54 16.06 2.84
N GLY A 40 1.50 15.83 2.03
CA GLY A 40 0.65 14.65 2.13
C GLY A 40 -0.27 14.62 3.36
N LYS A 41 -0.34 15.72 4.12
CA LYS A 41 -1.18 15.82 5.33
C LYS A 41 -2.62 16.24 5.03
N LEU A 42 -2.89 16.65 3.79
CA LEU A 42 -4.22 16.99 3.29
C LEU A 42 -4.41 16.34 1.93
N VAL A 43 -5.20 15.27 1.87
CA VAL A 43 -5.53 14.56 0.62
C VAL A 43 -6.47 15.43 -0.20
N LEU A 44 -6.14 15.66 -1.46
CA LEU A 44 -6.94 16.45 -2.39
C LEU A 44 -7.85 15.55 -3.23
N PRO A 45 -9.09 15.98 -3.52
CA PRO A 45 -9.94 15.30 -4.50
C PRO A 45 -9.33 15.44 -5.90
N ASN A 46 -9.59 14.47 -6.77
CA ASN A 46 -9.29 14.63 -8.18
C ASN A 46 -10.28 15.64 -8.78
N LEU A 47 -9.79 16.79 -9.25
CA LEU A 47 -10.58 17.75 -10.01
C LEU A 47 -10.18 17.60 -11.48
N ASP A 48 -11.16 17.63 -12.37
CA ASP A 48 -10.93 17.58 -13.82
C ASP A 48 -9.90 18.66 -14.20
N GLY A 49 -8.74 18.25 -14.72
CA GLY A 49 -7.60 19.13 -15.02
C GLY A 49 -6.28 18.76 -14.36
N ILE A 50 -6.24 17.76 -13.47
CA ILE A 50 -4.99 17.09 -13.06
C ILE A 50 -4.81 15.86 -13.94
N ASP A 51 -4.30 16.06 -15.15
CA ASP A 51 -3.84 14.95 -15.98
C ASP A 51 -2.53 14.43 -15.39
N PHE A 52 -2.57 13.24 -14.82
CA PHE A 52 -1.35 12.50 -14.53
C PHE A 52 -0.71 12.14 -15.86
N VAL A 53 0.47 12.70 -16.14
CA VAL A 53 1.28 12.21 -17.25
C VAL A 53 1.66 10.77 -16.89
N PRO A 54 1.32 9.76 -17.71
CA PRO A 54 1.77 8.41 -17.47
C PRO A 54 3.30 8.42 -17.45
N VAL A 55 3.88 7.94 -16.35
CA VAL A 55 5.32 7.68 -16.31
C VAL A 55 5.59 6.60 -17.33
N GLU A 56 6.32 6.92 -18.40
CA GLU A 56 6.93 5.91 -19.25
C GLU A 56 7.99 5.19 -18.41
N VAL A 57 7.59 4.06 -17.83
CA VAL A 57 8.55 3.11 -17.30
C VAL A 57 9.22 2.49 -18.53
N GLU A 58 10.52 2.75 -18.70
CA GLU A 58 11.34 2.03 -19.67
C GLU A 58 10.97 0.54 -19.58
N ALA A 59 10.67 -0.08 -20.72
CA ALA A 59 10.09 -1.43 -20.78
C ALA A 59 10.73 -2.32 -19.73
N SER A 60 9.92 -2.71 -18.74
CA SER A 60 10.35 -3.52 -17.61
C SER A 60 11.15 -4.68 -18.18
N VAL A 61 12.42 -4.77 -17.80
CA VAL A 61 13.17 -6.01 -17.84
C VAL A 61 12.21 -7.09 -17.34
N PRO A 62 12.04 -8.22 -18.06
CA PRO A 62 11.04 -9.22 -17.73
C PRO A 62 11.11 -9.48 -16.23
N VAL A 63 9.96 -9.29 -15.57
CA VAL A 63 9.80 -9.52 -14.13
C VAL A 63 10.56 -10.80 -13.82
N ALA A 64 11.63 -10.67 -13.04
CA ALA A 64 12.41 -11.81 -12.60
C ALA A 64 11.40 -12.82 -12.06
N GLN A 65 11.45 -14.04 -12.60
CA GLN A 65 10.64 -15.15 -12.10
C GLN A 65 10.67 -15.12 -10.58
N PRO A 66 9.54 -15.34 -9.89
CA PRO A 66 9.54 -15.41 -8.43
C PRO A 66 10.73 -16.26 -8.01
N LEU A 67 11.65 -15.65 -7.25
CA LEU A 67 12.81 -16.37 -6.74
C LEU A 67 12.26 -17.66 -6.11
N PRO A 68 12.88 -18.83 -6.37
CA PRO A 68 12.48 -20.08 -5.72
C PRO A 68 12.27 -19.78 -4.25
N ASN A 69 11.06 -20.04 -3.74
CA ASN A 69 10.69 -19.70 -2.38
C ASN A 69 11.82 -20.25 -1.48
N PRO A 70 12.61 -19.39 -0.79
CA PRO A 70 13.81 -19.86 -0.10
C PRO A 70 13.46 -20.70 1.12
N PHE A 71 12.17 -20.73 1.48
CA PHE A 71 11.62 -21.56 2.52
C PHE A 71 11.32 -22.95 1.96
N PRO A 72 11.98 -24.00 2.47
CA PRO A 72 11.61 -25.36 2.12
C PRO A 72 10.14 -25.53 2.51
N ASN A 73 9.31 -25.98 1.57
CA ASN A 73 7.88 -26.21 1.75
C ASN A 73 7.71 -27.35 2.75
N THR A 74 7.78 -27.05 4.04
CA THR A 74 7.88 -28.01 5.13
C THR A 74 6.89 -27.66 6.24
N LEU A 75 6.42 -28.67 6.94
CA LEU A 75 5.51 -28.56 8.08
C LEU A 75 6.11 -29.29 9.29
N ASP A 76 5.90 -28.75 10.49
CA ASP A 76 6.45 -29.29 11.73
C ASP A 76 5.32 -29.94 12.55
N VAL A 77 5.52 -31.19 12.97
CA VAL A 77 4.68 -31.91 13.94
C VAL A 77 5.36 -31.83 15.31
N ILE A 78 4.71 -31.19 16.28
CA ILE A 78 5.28 -30.90 17.61
C ILE A 78 4.52 -31.70 18.68
N LYS A 79 5.25 -32.47 19.50
CA LYS A 79 4.73 -33.16 20.68
C LYS A 79 5.68 -32.98 21.87
N GLY A 80 5.32 -32.10 22.81
CA GLY A 80 6.20 -31.74 23.92
C GLY A 80 7.52 -31.20 23.40
N ASP A 81 8.63 -31.84 23.77
CA ASP A 81 9.98 -31.46 23.34
C ASP A 81 10.41 -32.06 21.99
N ILE A 82 9.54 -32.87 21.36
CA ILE A 82 9.81 -33.52 20.08
C ILE A 82 9.26 -32.67 18.94
N THR A 83 10.12 -32.30 17.99
CA THR A 83 9.74 -31.63 16.74
C THR A 83 10.14 -32.50 15.56
N VAL A 84 9.17 -32.87 14.72
CA VAL A 84 9.41 -33.63 13.47
C VAL A 84 9.08 -32.73 12.27
N ARG A 85 10.11 -32.41 11.48
CA ARG A 85 9.96 -31.64 10.23
C ARG A 85 9.67 -32.57 9.05
N LEU A 86 8.61 -32.26 8.32
CA LEU A 86 8.12 -33.03 7.17
C LEU A 86 8.01 -32.13 5.94
N ASP A 87 8.07 -32.71 4.74
CA ASP A 87 7.72 -32.01 3.52
C ASP A 87 6.23 -31.65 3.53
N ALA A 88 5.85 -30.48 3.03
CA ALA A 88 4.47 -30.02 3.07
C ALA A 88 3.55 -30.73 2.06
N ALA A 89 4.11 -31.47 1.11
CA ALA A 89 3.36 -32.41 0.28
C ALA A 89 3.13 -33.77 0.97
N THR A 90 3.56 -33.96 2.21
CA THR A 90 3.34 -35.22 2.95
C THR A 90 1.83 -35.48 3.11
N PRO A 91 1.32 -36.64 2.64
CA PRO A 91 -0.10 -36.97 2.76
C PRO A 91 -0.57 -37.02 4.21
N ALA A 92 -1.80 -36.57 4.46
CA ALA A 92 -2.40 -36.54 5.81
C ALA A 92 -2.40 -37.91 6.52
N ALA A 93 -2.57 -39.00 5.77
CA ALA A 93 -2.51 -40.36 6.31
C ALA A 93 -1.14 -40.65 6.96
N ARG A 94 -0.04 -40.24 6.32
CA ARG A 94 1.31 -40.44 6.83
C ARG A 94 1.59 -39.54 8.05
N ILE A 95 1.08 -38.31 8.04
CA ILE A 95 1.16 -37.41 9.19
C ILE A 95 0.43 -38.03 10.41
N ALA A 96 -0.75 -38.62 10.21
CA ALA A 96 -1.51 -39.28 11.26
C ALA A 96 -0.78 -40.51 11.83
N GLU A 97 -0.15 -41.33 10.98
CA GLU A 97 0.70 -42.44 11.41
C GLU A 97 1.87 -41.98 12.28
N ILE A 98 2.56 -40.91 11.87
CA ILE A 98 3.67 -40.32 12.62
C ILE A 98 3.17 -39.78 13.96
N ALA A 99 2.07 -39.02 13.97
CA ALA A 99 1.47 -38.50 15.19
C ALA A 99 1.06 -39.63 16.16
N LYS A 100 0.52 -40.74 15.63
CA LYS A 100 0.17 -41.92 16.41
C LYS A 100 1.40 -42.64 16.96
N ALA A 101 2.47 -42.79 16.18
CA ALA A 101 3.72 -43.40 16.64
C ALA A 101 4.43 -42.54 17.69
N LEU A 102 4.19 -41.23 17.70
CA LEU A 102 4.66 -40.34 18.75
C LEU A 102 3.82 -40.43 20.03
N ALA A 103 2.60 -40.99 20.02
CA ALA A 103 1.81 -41.24 21.23
C ALA A 103 2.44 -42.37 22.08
N PRO A 104 2.34 -42.32 23.42
CA PRO A 104 2.92 -43.34 24.29
C PRO A 104 2.31 -44.74 24.06
#